data_AF-A0A0E3UYN0-F1
#
_entry.id   AF-A0A0E3UYN0-F1
#
_cell.length_a   1.000
_cell.length_b   1.000
_cell.length_c   1.000
_cell.angle_alpha   90.00
_cell.angle_beta   90.00
_cell.angle_gamma   90.00
#
_symmetry.space_group_name_H-M   'P 1'
#
loop_
_entity.id
_entity.type
_entity.pdbx_description
1 polymer ?
#
loop_
_entity_poly.entity_id
_entity_poly.type
_entity_poly.pdbx_seq_one_letter_code
_entity_poly.pdbx_strand_id
1 'polypeptide(L)'
;MFTITLFLSLWTRLLQPALHADASTDKSNTSSSSFDNAITEQVTWSVDRRLTWSDFKGMPDDANPHHALTAANLAVNAGCKNNQYTYEVKCVFLPQQSWTKNKTSEKLLAHEQLHFDLTEVHARQLRQDLQQLTCSNLKGNLSTVVNNAFKKWKAEQDLFDEASRHGLDKEQQQAWAASINERLNKLEAYK
;
A
#
# COMPACT_ATOMS: atom_id res chain seq x y z
N MET A 1 7.49 13.69 14.92
CA MET A 1 7.25 12.35 14.33
C MET A 1 6.11 12.55 13.35
N PHE A 2 6.39 12.52 12.04
CA PHE A 2 5.36 12.74 11.03
C PHE A 2 4.98 11.37 10.48
N THR A 3 3.86 10.83 10.95
CA THR A 3 3.23 9.64 10.38
C THR A 3 2.33 10.08 9.25
N ILE A 4 2.73 9.87 8.00
CA ILE A 4 1.87 10.03 6.83
C ILE A 4 1.33 8.64 6.49
N THR A 5 0.16 8.32 7.02
CA THR A 5 -0.57 7.11 6.63
C THR A 5 -1.54 7.51 5.52
N LEU A 6 -1.11 7.39 4.27
CA LEU A 6 -1.99 7.63 3.12
C LEU A 6 -2.82 6.36 2.89
N PHE A 7 -4.05 6.35 3.40
CA PHE A 7 -5.05 5.36 2.99
C PHE A 7 -5.71 5.86 1.71
N LEU A 8 -5.60 5.09 0.63
CA LEU A 8 -6.40 5.31 -0.56
C LEU A 8 -7.29 4.09 -0.78
N SER A 9 -8.52 4.20 -0.27
CA SER A 9 -9.67 3.59 -0.91
C SER A 9 -9.74 4.12 -2.33
N LEU A 10 -9.55 3.24 -3.31
CA LEU A 10 -9.89 3.50 -4.69
C LEU A 10 -11.42 3.68 -4.75
N TRP A 11 -11.89 4.94 -4.77
CA TRP A 11 -12.74 5.52 -5.82
C TRP A 11 -13.26 6.90 -5.40
N THR A 12 -12.93 7.90 -6.22
CA THR A 12 -13.66 9.16 -6.31
C THR A 12 -15.08 8.91 -6.79
N ARG A 13 -16.07 9.41 -6.07
CA ARG A 13 -17.33 9.87 -6.66
C ARG A 13 -17.63 11.29 -6.19
N LEU A 14 -17.71 12.19 -7.16
CA LEU A 14 -18.39 13.48 -7.04
C LEU A 14 -19.82 13.24 -6.56
N LEU A 15 -20.25 13.99 -5.55
CA LEU A 15 -21.60 14.55 -5.47
C LEU A 15 -21.54 15.80 -4.59
N GLN A 16 -21.69 16.97 -5.20
CA GLN A 16 -22.28 18.15 -4.54
C GLN A 16 -23.79 18.06 -4.78
N PRO A 17 -24.65 18.49 -3.83
CA PRO A 17 -25.01 19.91 -3.85
C PRO A 17 -25.35 20.55 -2.47
N ALA A 18 -25.44 21.87 -2.55
CA ALA A 18 -26.23 22.81 -1.75
C ALA A 18 -25.72 23.24 -0.36
N LEU A 19 -25.19 24.47 -0.35
CA LEU A 19 -25.33 25.44 0.73
C LEU A 19 -26.80 25.53 1.17
N HIS A 20 -27.05 25.52 2.48
CA HIS A 20 -27.97 26.42 3.20
C HIS A 20 -27.58 26.39 4.69
N ALA A 21 -27.38 27.57 5.26
CA ALA A 21 -27.21 27.80 6.70
C ALA A 21 -28.58 28.11 7.32
N ASP A 22 -28.87 27.62 8.53
CA ASP A 22 -28.87 28.49 9.73
C ASP A 22 -28.98 27.72 11.06
N ALA A 23 -28.47 28.41 12.09
CA ALA A 23 -28.42 28.27 13.56
C ALA A 23 -29.21 27.18 14.35
N SER A 24 -28.55 26.61 15.38
CA SER A 24 -28.80 26.95 16.82
C SER A 24 -28.35 25.87 17.83
N THR A 25 -27.56 26.32 18.83
CA THR A 25 -27.48 25.94 20.27
C THR A 25 -27.07 24.53 20.77
N ASP A 26 -25.85 24.50 21.33
CA ASP A 26 -25.50 24.33 22.76
C ASP A 26 -25.52 22.95 23.50
N LYS A 27 -24.46 22.81 24.32
CA LYS A 27 -24.20 21.91 25.50
C LYS A 27 -23.74 20.45 25.32
N SER A 28 -22.45 20.28 25.60
CA SER A 28 -21.85 19.37 26.60
C SER A 28 -22.42 17.96 26.75
N ASN A 29 -21.64 16.96 26.32
CA ASN A 29 -21.38 15.81 27.20
C ASN A 29 -20.05 15.13 26.89
N THR A 30 -19.17 15.15 27.89
CA THR A 30 -17.90 14.45 27.97
C THR A 30 -18.18 12.95 27.98
N SER A 31 -17.97 12.28 26.84
CA SER A 31 -17.78 10.83 26.82
C SER A 31 -16.34 10.56 26.39
N SER A 32 -15.56 10.06 27.33
CA SER A 32 -14.24 9.50 27.11
C SER A 32 -14.39 8.28 26.19
N SER A 33 -14.37 8.51 24.87
CA SER A 33 -14.20 7.43 23.91
C SER A 33 -12.76 6.96 24.01
N SER A 34 -12.57 5.87 24.75
CA SER A 34 -11.39 5.03 24.66
C SER A 34 -11.20 4.65 23.18
N PHE A 35 -10.33 5.38 22.50
CA PHE A 35 -9.76 4.97 21.23
C PHE A 35 -8.87 3.78 21.52
N ASP A 36 -9.48 2.60 21.59
CA ASP A 36 -8.75 1.35 21.43
C ASP A 36 -8.08 1.45 20.08
N ASN A 37 -6.75 1.60 20.10
CA ASN A 37 -5.90 1.44 18.92
C ASN A 37 -6.11 0.01 18.43
N ALA A 38 -7.14 -0.19 17.60
CA ALA A 38 -7.34 -1.42 16.87
C ALA A 38 -6.08 -1.63 16.04
N ILE A 39 -5.21 -2.54 16.49
CA ILE A 39 -4.05 -2.95 15.71
C ILE A 39 -4.62 -3.65 14.49
N THR A 40 -4.72 -2.91 13.38
CA THR A 40 -5.06 -3.50 12.08
C THR A 40 -3.97 -4.52 11.78
N GLU A 41 -4.35 -5.79 11.68
CA GLU A 41 -3.46 -6.88 11.30
C GLU A 41 -2.74 -6.52 9.99
N GLN A 42 -1.42 -6.72 9.94
CA GLN A 42 -0.61 -6.53 8.75
C GLN A 42 0.38 -7.68 8.60
N VAL A 43 0.68 -8.00 7.34
CA VAL A 43 1.71 -8.96 6.98
C VAL A 43 2.85 -8.19 6.32
N THR A 44 4.06 -8.24 6.88
CA THR A 44 5.23 -7.68 6.20
C THR A 44 5.73 -8.65 5.13
N TRP A 45 6.15 -8.13 3.98
CA TRP A 45 6.70 -8.93 2.90
C TRP A 45 7.94 -9.68 3.36
N SER A 46 8.08 -10.94 2.93
CA SER A 46 9.30 -11.72 3.11
C SER A 46 9.42 -12.76 2.00
N VAL A 47 10.65 -13.17 1.70
CA VAL A 47 10.91 -14.22 0.69
C VAL A 47 10.32 -15.59 1.11
N ASP A 48 10.23 -15.84 2.42
CA ASP A 48 9.83 -17.13 2.98
C ASP A 48 8.31 -17.26 3.25
N ARG A 49 7.55 -16.15 3.15
CA ARG A 49 6.10 -16.13 3.40
C ARG A 49 5.33 -15.61 2.19
N ARG A 50 4.80 -16.54 1.40
CA ARG A 50 3.86 -16.23 0.31
C ARG A 50 2.44 -16.03 0.85
N LEU A 51 1.63 -15.26 0.13
CA LEU A 51 0.20 -15.10 0.38
C LEU A 51 -0.53 -16.40 0.09
N THR A 52 -1.56 -16.63 0.88
CA THR A 52 -2.50 -17.73 0.76
C THR A 52 -3.91 -17.16 0.80
N TRP A 53 -4.90 -17.92 0.33
CA TRP A 53 -6.29 -17.44 0.41
C TRP A 53 -6.80 -17.19 1.84
N SER A 54 -6.14 -17.75 2.87
CA SER A 54 -6.45 -17.41 4.27
C SER A 54 -6.00 -16.02 4.70
N ASP A 55 -5.11 -15.38 3.95
CA ASP A 55 -4.68 -14.00 4.21
C ASP A 55 -5.73 -12.97 3.73
N PHE A 56 -6.65 -13.34 2.84
CA PHE A 56 -7.68 -12.44 2.28
C PHE A 56 -8.93 -12.48 3.15
N LYS A 57 -8.93 -11.66 4.21
CA LYS A 57 -9.95 -11.66 5.27
C LYS A 57 -11.04 -10.61 5.07
N GLY A 58 -10.84 -9.67 4.15
CA GLY A 58 -11.84 -8.66 3.79
C GLY A 58 -13.08 -9.27 3.15
N MET A 59 -14.21 -8.59 3.33
CA MET A 59 -15.47 -8.96 2.68
C MET A 59 -15.38 -8.62 1.18
N PRO A 60 -15.68 -9.57 0.27
CA PRO A 60 -15.70 -9.29 -1.15
C PRO A 60 -16.71 -8.21 -1.52
N ASP A 61 -16.32 -7.32 -2.43
CA ASP A 61 -17.24 -6.36 -3.03
C ASP A 61 -17.93 -7.01 -4.23
N ASP A 62 -19.17 -7.47 -4.04
CA ASP A 62 -19.95 -8.14 -5.08
C ASP A 62 -20.18 -7.29 -6.33
N ALA A 63 -20.22 -5.95 -6.19
CA ALA A 63 -20.40 -5.04 -7.32
C ALA A 63 -19.12 -4.83 -8.14
N ASN A 64 -17.96 -5.14 -7.58
CA ASN A 64 -16.68 -5.00 -8.26
C ASN A 64 -16.52 -6.10 -9.34
N PRO A 65 -16.17 -5.77 -10.60
CA PRO A 65 -16.00 -6.78 -11.66
C PRO A 65 -14.79 -7.70 -11.43
N HIS A 66 -13.83 -7.30 -10.59
CA HIS A 66 -12.66 -8.11 -10.27
C HIS A 66 -13.00 -9.23 -9.28
N HIS A 67 -12.23 -10.31 -9.35
CA HIS A 67 -12.44 -11.50 -8.52
C HIS A 67 -11.64 -11.49 -7.23
N ALA A 68 -10.65 -10.63 -7.10
CA ALA A 68 -9.90 -10.42 -5.88
C ALA A 68 -9.33 -8.99 -5.85
N LEU A 69 -8.85 -8.60 -4.68
CA LEU A 69 -8.14 -7.35 -4.46
C LEU A 69 -7.07 -7.57 -3.40
N THR A 70 -5.84 -7.15 -3.71
CA THR A 70 -4.71 -7.07 -2.80
C THR A 70 -4.52 -5.64 -2.29
N ALA A 71 -4.76 -5.42 -1.00
CA ALA A 71 -4.41 -4.18 -0.34
C ALA A 71 -2.98 -4.29 0.22
N ALA A 72 -2.01 -3.72 -0.50
CA ALA A 72 -0.63 -3.57 -0.05
C ALA A 72 -0.27 -2.08 0.12
N ASN A 73 0.75 -1.77 0.92
CA ASN A 73 1.18 -0.39 1.18
C ASN A 73 2.69 -0.28 1.48
N LEU A 74 3.23 0.91 1.28
CA LEU A 74 4.54 1.34 1.73
C LEU A 74 4.40 2.03 3.10
N ALA A 75 4.64 1.32 4.19
CA ALA A 75 4.65 1.92 5.53
C ALA A 75 5.98 2.64 5.76
N VAL A 76 5.95 3.99 5.74
CA VAL A 76 7.14 4.85 5.82
C VAL A 76 7.20 5.58 7.15
N ASN A 77 8.34 5.50 7.81
CA ASN A 77 8.69 6.34 8.96
C ASN A 77 10.06 6.96 8.71
N ALA A 78 10.19 8.27 8.82
CA ALA A 78 11.47 8.95 8.67
C ALA A 78 11.53 10.16 9.59
N GLY A 79 12.69 10.40 10.19
CA GLY A 79 12.83 11.47 11.15
C GLY A 79 14.26 11.72 11.58
N CYS A 80 14.43 12.84 12.30
CA CYS A 80 15.68 13.22 12.92
C CYS A 80 15.52 13.35 14.42
N LYS A 81 16.43 12.74 15.16
CA LYS A 81 16.52 12.86 16.62
C LYS A 81 17.99 13.10 16.98
N ASN A 82 18.28 14.14 17.75
CA ASN A 82 19.65 14.51 18.13
C ASN A 82 20.62 14.63 16.92
N ASN A 83 20.14 15.23 15.82
CA ASN A 83 20.86 15.32 14.54
C ASN A 83 21.24 13.98 13.88
N GLN A 84 20.68 12.87 14.36
CA GLN A 84 20.78 11.56 13.73
C GLN A 84 19.54 11.31 12.87
N TYR A 85 19.76 11.09 11.58
CA TYR A 85 18.71 10.72 10.63
C TYR A 85 18.42 9.22 10.73
N THR A 86 17.13 8.86 10.75
CA THR A 86 16.66 7.48 10.73
C THR A 86 15.45 7.37 9.80
N TYR A 87 15.33 6.23 9.13
CA TYR A 87 14.15 5.89 8.34
C TYR A 87 13.87 4.40 8.39
N GLU A 88 12.61 4.04 8.16
CA GLU A 88 12.10 2.68 8.00
C GLU A 88 11.07 2.71 6.87
N VAL A 89 11.14 1.72 5.99
CA VAL A 89 10.11 1.47 4.97
C VAL A 89 9.78 -0.01 5.01
N LYS A 90 8.50 -0.36 5.13
CA LYS A 90 8.01 -1.74 5.05
C LYS A 90 7.02 -1.88 3.91
N CYS A 91 7.16 -2.94 3.13
CA CYS A 91 6.08 -3.45 2.28
C CYS A 91 5.12 -4.24 3.17
N VAL A 92 3.88 -3.80 3.28
CA VAL A 92 2.87 -4.43 4.14
C VAL A 92 1.63 -4.81 3.33
N PHE A 93 1.13 -6.01 3.55
CA PHE A 93 -0.17 -6.48 3.09
C PHE A 93 -1.20 -6.32 4.21
N LEU A 94 -2.43 -5.95 3.85
CA LEU A 94 -3.53 -5.64 4.78
C LEU A 94 -4.65 -6.69 4.62
N PRO A 95 -4.64 -7.76 5.43
CA PRO A 95 -5.62 -8.85 5.34
C PRO A 95 -7.08 -8.40 5.34
N GLN A 96 -7.43 -7.46 6.22
CA GLN A 96 -8.82 -7.00 6.38
C GLN A 96 -9.30 -6.07 5.27
N GLN A 97 -8.39 -5.62 4.40
CA GLN A 97 -8.71 -4.78 3.25
C GLN A 97 -8.52 -5.56 1.93
N SER A 98 -8.07 -6.81 2.02
CA SER A 98 -7.84 -7.70 0.87
C SER A 98 -8.90 -8.78 0.84
N TRP A 99 -9.50 -9.04 -0.31
CA TRP A 99 -10.64 -9.94 -0.44
C TRP A 99 -10.58 -10.75 -1.73
N THR A 100 -11.35 -11.85 -1.78
CA THR A 100 -11.51 -12.66 -2.99
C THR A 100 -12.90 -13.30 -3.07
N LYS A 101 -13.46 -13.34 -4.28
CA LYS A 101 -14.66 -14.11 -4.64
C LYS A 101 -14.33 -15.56 -5.00
N ASN A 102 -13.06 -15.87 -5.24
CA ASN A 102 -12.59 -17.18 -5.69
C ASN A 102 -11.37 -17.63 -4.89
N LYS A 103 -11.59 -18.52 -3.91
CA LYS A 103 -10.57 -19.08 -3.01
C LYS A 103 -9.89 -20.35 -3.53
N THR A 104 -10.13 -20.75 -4.77
CA THR A 104 -9.59 -22.00 -5.36
C THR A 104 -8.69 -21.75 -6.56
N SER A 105 -8.63 -20.51 -7.06
CA SER A 105 -7.88 -20.18 -8.27
C SER A 105 -6.42 -19.88 -7.95
N GLU A 106 -5.53 -20.85 -8.14
CA GLU A 106 -4.07 -20.65 -8.00
C GLU A 106 -3.53 -19.57 -8.95
N LYS A 107 -4.10 -19.47 -10.15
CA LYS A 107 -3.72 -18.44 -11.12
C LYS A 107 -4.06 -17.03 -10.61
N LEU A 108 -5.20 -16.86 -9.96
CA LEU A 108 -5.58 -15.57 -9.38
C LEU A 108 -4.72 -15.27 -8.15
N LEU A 109 -4.45 -16.26 -7.30
CA LEU A 109 -3.57 -16.07 -6.15
C LEU A 109 -2.16 -15.62 -6.57
N ALA A 110 -1.63 -16.22 -7.64
CA ALA A 110 -0.35 -15.82 -8.20
C ALA A 110 -0.36 -14.36 -8.69
N HIS A 111 -1.47 -13.90 -9.29
CA HIS A 111 -1.64 -12.50 -9.69
C HIS A 111 -1.61 -11.55 -8.48
N GLU A 112 -2.40 -11.86 -7.46
CA GLU A 112 -2.45 -11.11 -6.20
C GLU A 112 -1.09 -11.07 -5.48
N GLN A 113 -0.34 -12.18 -5.52
CA GLN A 113 1.02 -12.21 -4.99
C GLN A 113 1.97 -11.28 -5.74
N LEU A 114 1.82 -11.12 -7.06
CA LEU A 114 2.67 -10.21 -7.83
C LEU A 114 2.41 -8.75 -7.50
N HIS A 115 1.19 -8.34 -7.14
CA HIS A 115 0.93 -7.01 -6.61
C HIS A 115 1.74 -6.75 -5.32
N PHE A 116 1.81 -7.75 -4.43
CA PHE A 116 2.57 -7.63 -3.18
C PHE A 116 4.09 -7.64 -3.42
N ASP A 117 4.59 -8.49 -4.31
CA ASP A 117 6.01 -8.54 -4.69
C ASP A 117 6.46 -7.25 -5.39
N LEU A 118 5.62 -6.70 -6.28
CA LEU A 118 5.88 -5.41 -6.92
C LEU A 118 5.91 -4.27 -5.89
N THR A 119 5.06 -4.34 -4.86
CA THR A 119 5.10 -3.36 -3.75
C THR A 119 6.43 -3.42 -3.00
N GLU A 120 7.00 -4.61 -2.79
CA GLU A 120 8.35 -4.72 -2.19
C GLU A 120 9.43 -4.12 -3.09
N VAL A 121 9.35 -4.29 -4.41
CA VAL A 121 10.28 -3.62 -5.34
C VAL A 121 10.29 -2.11 -5.12
N HIS A 122 9.11 -1.49 -4.96
CA HIS A 122 9.00 -0.07 -4.65
C HIS A 122 9.43 0.29 -3.23
N ALA A 123 9.23 -0.59 -2.25
CA ALA A 123 9.76 -0.38 -0.89
C ALA A 123 11.28 -0.30 -0.90
N ARG A 124 11.95 -1.22 -1.62
CA ARG A 124 13.41 -1.21 -1.78
C ARG A 124 13.93 0.03 -2.50
N GLN A 125 13.25 0.45 -3.57
CA GLN A 125 13.57 1.71 -4.27
C GLN A 125 13.42 2.93 -3.35
N LEU A 126 12.35 2.98 -2.55
CA LEU A 126 12.16 4.08 -1.60
C LEU A 126 13.22 4.07 -0.49
N ARG A 127 13.65 2.90 0.00
CA ARG A 127 14.78 2.81 0.94
C ARG A 127 16.05 3.38 0.30
N GLN A 128 16.34 3.03 -0.96
CA GLN A 128 17.47 3.58 -1.71
C GLN A 128 17.40 5.11 -1.84
N ASP A 129 16.23 5.66 -2.17
CA ASP A 129 16.03 7.11 -2.28
C ASP A 129 16.19 7.83 -0.92
N LEU A 130 15.64 7.25 0.15
CA LEU A 130 15.70 7.83 1.50
C LEU A 130 17.12 7.82 2.08
N GLN A 131 17.99 6.89 1.69
CA GLN A 131 19.41 6.90 2.11
C GLN A 131 20.16 8.17 1.72
N GLN A 132 19.68 8.91 0.71
CA GLN A 132 20.30 10.15 0.25
C GLN A 132 19.90 11.37 1.09
N LEU A 133 18.95 11.21 2.03
CA LEU A 133 18.50 12.28 2.90
C LEU A 133 19.35 12.41 4.16
N THR A 134 19.34 13.61 4.73
CA THR A 134 20.04 13.96 5.96
C THR A 134 19.17 14.90 6.78
N CYS A 135 19.51 15.15 8.05
CA CYS A 135 18.72 16.05 8.88
C CYS A 135 18.65 17.49 8.36
N SER A 136 19.66 17.95 7.62
CA SER A 136 19.67 19.31 7.06
C SER A 136 18.67 19.48 5.91
N ASN A 137 18.41 18.43 5.13
CA ASN A 137 17.57 18.50 3.94
C ASN A 137 16.21 17.78 4.09
N LEU A 138 15.99 17.05 5.19
CA LEU A 138 14.79 16.24 5.42
C LEU A 138 13.49 17.05 5.29
N LYS A 139 13.42 18.22 5.93
CA LYS A 139 12.19 19.06 5.95
C LYS A 139 11.76 19.51 4.56
N GLY A 140 12.72 19.77 3.65
CA GLY A 140 12.43 20.21 2.29
C GLY A 140 12.13 19.05 1.33
N ASN A 141 12.71 17.88 1.55
CA ASN A 141 12.74 16.81 0.55
C ASN A 141 11.87 15.60 0.87
N LEU A 142 11.60 15.29 2.15
CA LEU A 142 10.96 14.04 2.54
C LEU A 142 9.60 13.83 1.86
N SER A 143 8.73 14.84 1.92
CA SER A 143 7.39 14.76 1.30
C SER A 143 7.48 14.50 -0.20
N THR A 144 8.38 15.21 -0.89
CA THR A 144 8.59 15.05 -2.34
C THR A 144 9.07 13.64 -2.69
N VAL A 145 10.06 13.11 -1.97
CA VAL A 145 10.61 11.76 -2.20
C VAL A 145 9.52 10.71 -1.99
N VAL A 146 8.82 10.76 -0.86
CA VAL A 146 7.76 9.80 -0.53
C VAL A 146 6.60 9.89 -1.52
N ASN A 147 6.10 11.08 -1.82
CA ASN A 147 4.99 11.26 -2.77
C ASN A 147 5.35 10.76 -4.17
N ASN A 148 6.59 11.00 -4.62
CA ASN A 148 7.06 10.48 -5.90
C ASN A 148 7.13 8.95 -5.92
N ALA A 149 7.59 8.33 -4.83
CA ALA A 149 7.61 6.88 -4.71
C ALA A 149 6.20 6.28 -4.76
N PHE A 150 5.25 6.85 -4.01
CA PHE A 150 3.84 6.42 -4.05
C PHE A 150 3.21 6.60 -5.43
N LYS A 151 3.51 7.71 -6.12
CA LYS A 151 3.04 7.96 -7.49
C LYS A 151 3.57 6.91 -8.47
N LYS A 152 4.88 6.61 -8.41
CA LYS A 152 5.50 5.59 -9.26
C LYS A 152 4.93 4.21 -8.98
N TRP A 153 4.84 3.84 -7.70
CA TRP A 153 4.26 2.56 -7.27
C TRP A 153 2.85 2.38 -7.79
N LYS A 154 1.97 3.36 -7.57
CA LYS A 154 0.59 3.27 -8.05
C LYS A 154 0.50 3.13 -9.57
N ALA A 155 1.25 3.96 -10.30
CA ALA A 155 1.28 3.89 -11.76
C ALA A 155 1.76 2.53 -12.28
N GLU A 156 2.72 1.89 -11.58
CA GLU A 156 3.23 0.58 -11.99
C GLU A 156 2.28 -0.57 -11.62
N GLN A 157 1.53 -0.45 -10.52
CA GLN A 157 0.43 -1.38 -10.19
C GLN A 157 -0.65 -1.35 -11.27
N ASP A 158 -1.09 -0.15 -11.68
CA ASP A 158 -2.09 0.03 -12.73
C ASP A 158 -1.60 -0.54 -14.08
N LEU A 159 -0.32 -0.32 -14.41
CA LEU A 159 0.31 -0.85 -15.62
C LEU A 159 0.39 -2.38 -15.61
N PHE A 160 0.72 -2.98 -14.47
CA PHE A 160 0.76 -4.44 -14.32
C PHE A 160 -0.63 -5.05 -14.51
N ASP A 161 -1.65 -4.45 -13.92
CA ASP A 161 -3.05 -4.84 -14.10
C ASP A 161 -3.47 -4.80 -15.57
N GLU A 162 -3.23 -3.68 -16.25
CA GLU A 162 -3.56 -3.50 -17.67
C GLU A 162 -2.81 -4.52 -18.54
N ALA A 163 -1.49 -4.61 -18.39
CA ALA A 163 -0.64 -5.47 -19.20
C ALA A 163 -0.94 -6.96 -19.02
N SER A 164 -1.32 -7.38 -17.81
CA SER A 164 -1.70 -8.76 -17.51
C SER A 164 -3.18 -9.05 -17.76
N ARG A 165 -3.96 -8.05 -18.21
CA ARG A 165 -5.42 -8.11 -18.32
C ARG A 165 -6.06 -8.59 -17.01
N HIS A 166 -5.69 -7.98 -15.88
CA HIS A 166 -6.11 -8.36 -14.53
C HIS A 166 -5.87 -9.86 -14.26
N GLY A 167 -4.67 -10.32 -14.60
CA GLY A 167 -4.25 -11.70 -14.44
C GLY A 167 -4.77 -12.68 -15.49
N LEU A 168 -5.60 -12.27 -16.45
CA LEU A 168 -6.10 -13.17 -17.51
C LEU A 168 -5.00 -13.59 -18.48
N ASP A 169 -4.00 -12.74 -18.72
CA ASP A 169 -2.88 -13.01 -19.61
C ASP A 169 -1.73 -13.74 -18.91
N LYS A 170 -1.57 -15.02 -19.21
CA LYS A 170 -0.56 -15.86 -18.55
C LYS A 170 0.87 -15.48 -18.93
N GLU A 171 1.10 -15.14 -20.20
CA GLU A 171 2.45 -14.83 -20.69
C GLU A 171 2.94 -13.53 -20.05
N GLN A 172 2.07 -12.52 -20.01
CA GLN A 172 2.39 -11.25 -19.37
C GLN A 172 2.59 -11.41 -17.86
N GLN A 173 1.78 -12.21 -17.17
CA GLN A 173 2.02 -12.50 -15.75
C GLN A 173 3.41 -13.13 -15.51
N GLN A 174 3.84 -14.06 -16.37
CA GLN A 174 5.15 -14.69 -16.26
C GLN A 174 6.29 -13.71 -16.54
N ALA A 175 6.15 -12.85 -17.55
CA ALA A 175 7.11 -11.80 -17.86
C ALA A 175 7.27 -10.81 -16.69
N TRP A 176 6.15 -10.37 -16.10
CA TRP A 176 6.16 -9.52 -14.91
C TRP A 176 6.77 -10.21 -13.70
N ALA A 177 6.44 -11.48 -13.44
CA ALA A 177 7.05 -12.24 -12.35
C ALA A 177 8.58 -12.33 -12.49
N ALA A 178 9.08 -12.60 -13.69
CA ALA A 178 10.52 -12.64 -13.96
C ALA A 178 11.18 -11.27 -13.75
N SER A 179 10.58 -10.20 -14.27
CA SER A 179 11.05 -8.82 -14.12
C SER A 179 11.07 -8.38 -12.65
N ILE A 180 10.00 -8.65 -11.90
CA ILE A 180 9.91 -8.34 -10.46
C ILE A 180 11.01 -9.07 -9.69
N ASN A 181 11.20 -10.38 -9.94
CA ASN A 181 12.25 -11.16 -9.28
C ASN A 181 13.65 -10.61 -9.60
N GLU A 182 13.92 -10.28 -10.86
CA GLU A 182 15.19 -9.65 -11.25
C GLU A 182 15.41 -8.32 -10.52
N ARG A 183 14.39 -7.48 -10.41
CA ARG A 183 14.46 -6.19 -9.71
C ARG A 183 14.65 -6.35 -8.21
N LEU A 184 13.98 -7.31 -7.58
CA LEU A 184 14.21 -7.64 -6.16
C LEU A 184 15.67 -8.01 -5.94
N ASN A 185 16.22 -8.91 -6.76
CA ASN A 185 17.63 -9.33 -6.67
C ASN A 185 18.61 -8.17 -6.89
N LYS A 186 18.36 -7.29 -7.89
CA LYS A 186 19.17 -6.08 -8.12
C LYS A 186 19.15 -5.12 -6.95
N LEU A 187 18.08 -5.12 -6.17
CA LEU A 187 17.85 -4.23 -5.02
C LEU A 187 18.09 -4.94 -3.67
N GLU A 188 18.77 -6.08 -3.63
CA GLU A 188 18.94 -6.87 -2.39
C GLU A 188 19.65 -6.09 -1.28
N ALA A 189 20.54 -5.15 -1.62
CA ALA A 189 21.18 -4.24 -0.66
C ALA A 189 20.19 -3.32 0.10
N TYR A 190 18.94 -3.24 -0.37
CA TYR A 190 17.86 -2.41 0.18
C TYR A 190 16.68 -3.26 0.70
N LYS A 191 16.87 -4.57 0.92
CA LYS A 191 15.84 -5.43 1.51
C LYS A 191 15.46 -4.99 2.93
#